data_AF-A0A8X7QLV5-F1
#
_entry.id   AF-A0A8X7QLV5-F1
#
_cell.length_a   1.000
_cell.length_b   1.000
_cell.length_c   1.000
_cell.angle_alpha   90.00
_cell.angle_beta   90.00
_cell.angle_gamma   90.00
#
_symmetry.space_group_name_H-M   'P 1'
#
loop_
_entity.id
_entity.type
_entity.pdbx_description
1 polymer ?
#
loop_
_entity_poly.entity_id
_entity_poly.type
_entity_poly.pdbx_seq_one_letter_code
_entity_poly.pdbx_strand_id
1 'polypeptide(L)'
;MDPKARTVICIGDIHGHISKIDKLWVNLQSALIPSDFSSALVIFLGDYCDRGPETRKVIDFLISLPGKHPYQTHVFLAGNHDFAFAGFMGLLPRPLDGSEFKDTWKEFEESEEREGWYKGEGFEDMHVQGRRWAGKTRDQFDSAGVEFIGSVYDAGSTFESYNVPHGSSGKN
;
A
#
# COMPACT_ATOMS: atom_id res chain seq x y z
N MET A 1 -36.54 -18.23 -14.74
CA MET A 1 -35.91 -17.69 -13.52
C MET A 1 -34.92 -16.64 -13.97
N ASP A 2 -34.97 -15.45 -13.40
CA ASP A 2 -33.94 -14.44 -13.68
C ASP A 2 -32.58 -14.92 -13.17
N PRO A 3 -31.49 -14.66 -13.90
CA PRO A 3 -30.16 -15.02 -13.45
C PRO A 3 -29.86 -14.27 -12.14
N LYS A 4 -29.37 -15.01 -11.15
CA LYS A 4 -28.95 -14.44 -9.87
C LYS A 4 -27.80 -13.47 -10.10
N ALA A 5 -27.90 -12.26 -9.56
CA ALA A 5 -26.83 -11.27 -9.63
C ALA A 5 -25.56 -11.78 -8.93
N ARG A 6 -24.39 -11.45 -9.49
CA ARG A 6 -23.10 -11.82 -8.91
C ARG A 6 -22.85 -11.03 -7.62
N THR A 7 -22.37 -11.70 -6.58
CA THR A 7 -21.90 -11.02 -5.35
C THR A 7 -20.64 -10.22 -5.62
N VAL A 8 -20.65 -8.95 -5.19
CA VAL A 8 -19.50 -8.05 -5.25
C VAL A 8 -19.14 -7.64 -3.83
N ILE A 9 -17.85 -7.77 -3.48
CA ILE A 9 -17.31 -7.44 -2.16
C ILE A 9 -16.28 -6.34 -2.36
N CYS A 10 -16.48 -5.19 -1.71
CA CYS A 10 -15.50 -4.10 -1.68
C CYS A 10 -14.85 -4.06 -0.30
N ILE A 11 -13.52 -4.18 -0.25
CA ILE A 11 -12.74 -4.19 0.98
C ILE A 11 -11.93 -2.90 1.05
N GLY A 12 -12.18 -2.09 2.08
CA GLY A 12 -11.43 -0.86 2.33
C GLY A 12 -10.00 -1.10 2.80
N ASP A 13 -9.36 -0.01 3.20
CA ASP A 13 -7.94 0.08 3.53
C ASP A 13 -7.53 -0.94 4.61
N ILE A 14 -6.38 -1.59 4.40
CA ILE A 14 -5.89 -2.66 5.28
C ILE A 14 -4.76 -2.15 6.18
N HIS A 15 -3.86 -1.31 5.65
CA HIS A 15 -2.77 -0.67 6.39
C HIS A 15 -2.01 -1.63 7.30
N GLY A 16 -1.45 -2.71 6.74
CA GLY A 16 -0.63 -3.66 7.50
C GLY A 16 -1.35 -4.40 8.64
N HIS A 17 -2.67 -4.32 8.76
CA HIS A 17 -3.42 -4.97 9.83
C HIS A 17 -3.88 -6.38 9.45
N ILE A 18 -2.94 -7.33 9.35
CA ILE A 18 -3.20 -8.72 8.98
C ILE A 18 -4.36 -9.36 9.79
N SER A 19 -4.39 -9.12 11.10
CA SER A 19 -5.44 -9.69 11.97
C SER A 19 -6.84 -9.17 11.67
N LYS A 20 -6.97 -7.94 11.12
CA LYS A 20 -8.27 -7.37 10.72
C LYS A 20 -8.76 -8.00 9.43
N ILE A 21 -7.90 -8.12 8.42
CA ILE A 21 -8.28 -8.72 7.14
C ILE A 21 -8.58 -10.21 7.29
N ASP A 22 -7.81 -10.95 8.11
CA ASP A 22 -8.10 -12.36 8.39
C ASP A 22 -9.49 -12.54 9.01
N LYS A 23 -9.82 -11.73 10.04
CA LYS A 23 -11.14 -11.76 10.69
C LYS A 23 -12.26 -11.37 9.73
N LEU A 24 -12.05 -10.32 8.93
CA LEU A 24 -13.02 -9.89 7.92
C LEU A 24 -13.28 -11.01 6.90
N TRP A 25 -12.23 -11.69 6.44
CA TRP A 25 -12.34 -12.78 5.47
C TRP A 25 -13.13 -13.98 6.03
N VAL A 26 -12.91 -14.35 7.30
CA VAL A 26 -13.69 -15.39 7.98
C VAL A 26 -15.16 -14.98 8.14
N ASN A 27 -15.41 -13.72 8.50
CA ASN A 27 -16.77 -13.19 8.64
C ASN A 27 -17.52 -13.19 7.30
N LEU A 28 -16.87 -12.79 6.20
CA LEU A 28 -17.44 -12.81 4.86
C LEU A 28 -17.81 -14.24 4.42
N GLN A 29 -16.93 -15.21 4.65
CA GLN A 29 -17.21 -16.63 4.37
C GLN A 29 -18.40 -17.16 5.15
N SER A 30 -18.59 -16.69 6.39
CA SER A 30 -19.68 -17.13 7.25
C SER A 30 -21.01 -16.43 6.94
N ALA A 31 -20.96 -15.16 6.52
CA ALA A 31 -22.14 -14.34 6.28
C ALA A 31 -22.77 -14.57 4.89
N LEU A 32 -21.98 -15.02 3.91
CA LEU A 32 -22.43 -15.20 2.53
C LEU A 32 -22.75 -16.66 2.22
N ILE A 33 -23.64 -16.87 1.26
CA ILE A 33 -23.93 -18.22 0.75
C ILE A 33 -22.65 -18.78 0.12
N PRO A 34 -22.23 -20.02 0.41
CA PRO A 34 -20.96 -20.57 -0.07
C PRO A 34 -20.76 -20.48 -1.59
N SER A 35 -21.81 -20.70 -2.39
CA SER A 35 -21.78 -20.56 -3.85
C SER A 35 -21.59 -19.13 -4.34
N ASP A 36 -22.09 -18.16 -3.57
CA ASP A 36 -22.02 -16.74 -3.90
C ASP A 36 -20.64 -16.20 -3.55
N PHE A 37 -20.12 -16.60 -2.39
CA PHE A 37 -18.76 -16.26 -1.98
C PHE A 37 -17.73 -16.87 -2.93
N SER A 38 -17.88 -18.14 -3.32
CA SER A 38 -16.90 -18.83 -4.17
C SER A 38 -16.77 -18.24 -5.57
N SER A 39 -17.81 -17.57 -6.08
CA SER A 39 -17.84 -16.93 -7.41
C SER A 39 -17.79 -15.40 -7.36
N ALA A 40 -17.59 -14.82 -6.17
CA ALA A 40 -17.64 -13.38 -5.96
C ALA A 40 -16.60 -12.60 -6.79
N LEU A 41 -16.92 -11.35 -7.10
CA LEU A 41 -15.94 -10.33 -7.47
C LEU A 41 -15.49 -9.65 -6.18
N VAL A 42 -14.19 -9.68 -5.88
CA VAL A 42 -13.60 -9.07 -4.69
C VAL A 42 -12.70 -7.92 -5.13
N ILE A 43 -13.05 -6.71 -4.72
CA ILE A 43 -12.31 -5.47 -5.04
C ILE A 43 -11.69 -4.95 -3.76
N PHE A 44 -10.37 -5.00 -3.69
CA PHE A 44 -9.58 -4.35 -2.65
C PHE A 44 -9.33 -2.90 -3.08
N LEU A 45 -9.66 -1.96 -2.20
CA LEU A 45 -9.72 -0.54 -2.53
C LEU A 45 -8.37 0.19 -2.42
N GLY A 46 -7.29 -0.51 -2.05
CA GLY A 46 -5.94 0.03 -1.88
C GLY A 46 -5.50 0.12 -0.43
N ASP A 47 -4.39 0.83 -0.22
CA ASP A 47 -3.76 1.12 1.06
C ASP A 47 -3.53 -0.15 1.89
N TYR A 48 -2.70 -1.04 1.34
CA TYR A 48 -2.32 -2.30 1.95
C TYR A 48 -1.17 -2.14 2.94
N CYS A 49 -0.27 -1.20 2.65
CA CYS A 49 0.91 -0.92 3.44
C CYS A 49 0.71 0.22 4.45
N ASP A 50 1.73 0.41 5.29
CA ASP A 50 1.91 1.50 6.26
C ASP A 50 0.95 1.48 7.44
N ARG A 51 1.27 2.27 8.47
CA ARG A 51 0.58 2.39 9.78
C ARG A 51 0.58 1.11 10.62
N GLY A 52 0.05 0.02 10.10
CA GLY A 52 0.03 -1.27 10.77
C GLY A 52 1.35 -2.04 10.63
N PRO A 53 1.60 -3.00 11.54
CA PRO A 53 2.92 -3.61 11.69
C PRO A 53 3.24 -4.73 10.70
N GLU A 54 2.27 -5.22 9.92
CA GLU A 54 2.37 -6.52 9.23
C GLU A 54 2.10 -6.41 7.72
N THR A 55 2.56 -5.33 7.08
CA THR A 55 2.42 -5.11 5.62
C THR A 55 2.85 -6.33 4.81
N ARG A 56 4.01 -6.93 5.11
CA ARG A 56 4.48 -8.15 4.46
C ARG A 56 3.44 -9.27 4.48
N LYS A 57 2.85 -9.56 5.65
CA LYS A 57 1.85 -10.63 5.79
C LYS A 57 0.54 -10.29 5.08
N VAL A 58 0.16 -9.01 5.03
CA VAL A 58 -1.00 -8.56 4.24
C VAL A 58 -0.78 -8.86 2.76
N ILE A 59 0.39 -8.52 2.22
CA ILE A 59 0.71 -8.80 0.81
C ILE A 59 0.75 -10.32 0.56
N ASP A 60 1.35 -11.11 1.44
CA ASP A 60 1.33 -12.58 1.37
C ASP A 60 -0.12 -13.14 1.37
N PHE A 61 -0.99 -12.58 2.21
CA PHE A 61 -2.41 -12.93 2.25
C PHE A 61 -3.09 -12.66 0.90
N LEU A 62 -2.93 -11.45 0.34
CA LEU A 62 -3.54 -11.04 -0.93
C LEU A 62 -3.05 -11.92 -2.10
N ILE A 63 -1.74 -12.20 -2.17
CA ILE A 63 -1.14 -13.08 -3.17
C ILE A 63 -1.71 -14.50 -3.08
N SER A 64 -2.07 -14.97 -1.88
CA SER A 64 -2.61 -16.32 -1.69
C SER A 64 -4.06 -16.50 -2.18
N LEU A 65 -4.82 -15.41 -2.37
CA LEU A 65 -6.26 -15.48 -2.63
C LEU A 65 -6.63 -16.18 -3.95
N PRO A 66 -5.98 -15.90 -5.09
CA PRO A 66 -6.31 -16.59 -6.35
C PRO A 66 -6.11 -18.11 -6.25
N GLY A 67 -5.10 -18.57 -5.53
CA GLY A 67 -4.85 -20.00 -5.31
C GLY A 67 -5.87 -20.65 -4.37
N LYS A 68 -6.29 -19.93 -3.31
CA LYS A 68 -7.29 -20.42 -2.35
C LYS A 68 -8.73 -20.37 -2.90
N HIS A 69 -9.01 -19.43 -3.79
CA HIS A 69 -10.36 -19.15 -4.32
C HIS A 69 -10.33 -18.99 -5.85
N PRO A 70 -10.08 -20.08 -6.60
CA PRO A 70 -9.82 -20.01 -8.06
C PRO A 70 -11.02 -19.56 -8.91
N TYR A 71 -12.23 -19.58 -8.34
CA TYR A 71 -13.46 -19.13 -9.02
C TYR A 71 -13.88 -17.70 -8.67
N GLN A 72 -13.15 -17.05 -7.75
CA GLN A 72 -13.31 -15.62 -7.49
C GLN A 72 -12.56 -14.81 -8.54
N THR A 73 -12.97 -13.56 -8.73
CA THR A 73 -12.16 -12.56 -9.42
C THR A 73 -11.64 -11.57 -8.38
N HIS A 74 -10.33 -11.38 -8.29
CA HIS A 74 -9.71 -10.44 -7.38
C HIS A 74 -9.20 -9.21 -8.15
N VAL A 75 -9.58 -8.03 -7.69
CA VAL A 75 -9.09 -6.73 -8.18
C VAL A 75 -8.40 -6.03 -7.02
N PHE A 76 -7.18 -5.53 -7.27
CA PHE A 76 -6.38 -4.81 -6.29
C PHE A 76 -6.12 -3.41 -6.82
N LEU A 77 -6.79 -2.40 -6.26
CA LEU A 77 -6.49 -1.01 -6.59
C LEU A 77 -5.18 -0.59 -5.93
N ALA A 78 -4.45 0.33 -6.55
CA ALA A 78 -3.32 0.97 -5.90
C ALA A 78 -3.86 2.19 -5.12
N GLY A 79 -3.74 2.14 -3.80
CA GLY A 79 -3.94 3.32 -2.97
C GLY A 79 -2.75 4.27 -3.07
N ASN A 80 -2.86 5.46 -2.47
CA ASN A 80 -1.76 6.42 -2.48
C ASN A 80 -0.54 5.90 -1.70
N HIS A 81 -0.74 5.09 -0.66
CA HIS A 81 0.35 4.45 0.07
C HIS A 81 1.07 3.41 -0.80
N ASP A 82 0.31 2.53 -1.48
CA ASP A 82 0.90 1.47 -2.31
C ASP A 82 1.63 2.04 -3.53
N PHE A 83 1.09 3.11 -4.13
CA PHE A 83 1.75 3.83 -5.22
C PHE A 83 3.08 4.43 -4.76
N ALA A 84 3.10 5.04 -3.57
CA ALA A 84 4.30 5.63 -3.01
C ALA A 84 5.35 4.56 -2.66
N PHE A 85 4.92 3.43 -2.08
CA PHE A 85 5.78 2.27 -1.84
C PHE A 85 6.37 1.70 -3.14
N ALA A 86 5.54 1.50 -4.18
CA ALA A 86 6.01 1.07 -5.50
C ALA A 86 6.99 2.06 -6.14
N GLY A 87 6.79 3.37 -5.90
CA GLY A 87 7.70 4.44 -6.30
C GLY A 87 9.07 4.32 -5.64
N PHE A 88 9.10 4.06 -4.34
CA PHE A 88 10.36 3.81 -3.61
C PHE A 88 11.07 2.55 -4.11
N MET A 89 10.32 1.48 -4.40
CA MET A 89 10.86 0.22 -4.93
C MET A 89 11.30 0.30 -6.40
N GLY A 90 11.12 1.44 -7.08
CA GLY A 90 11.48 1.62 -8.49
C GLY A 90 10.62 0.80 -9.46
N LEU A 91 9.38 0.48 -9.07
CA LEU A 91 8.46 -0.38 -9.83
C LEU A 91 7.50 0.41 -10.73
N LEU A 92 7.45 1.73 -10.60
CA LEU A 92 6.59 2.57 -11.44
C LEU A 92 7.12 2.61 -12.88
N PRO A 93 6.25 2.49 -13.90
CA PRO A 93 6.66 2.69 -15.28
C PRO A 93 7.06 4.14 -15.52
N ARG A 94 7.96 4.36 -16.50
CA ARG A 94 8.33 5.71 -16.92
C ARG A 94 7.11 6.49 -17.43
N PRO A 95 7.05 7.81 -17.18
CA PRO A 95 6.02 8.66 -17.77
C PRO A 95 5.96 8.51 -19.29
N LEU A 96 4.74 8.34 -19.82
CA LEU A 96 4.52 8.10 -21.25
C LEU A 96 4.77 9.34 -22.11
N ASP A 97 4.75 10.52 -21.50
CA ASP A 97 5.04 11.81 -22.14
C ASP A 97 6.55 12.11 -22.27
N GLY A 98 7.40 11.21 -21.76
CA GLY A 98 8.85 11.34 -21.79
C GLY A 98 9.44 12.20 -20.67
N SER A 99 8.63 12.69 -19.74
CA SER A 99 9.11 13.39 -18.54
C SER A 99 9.90 12.46 -17.62
N GLU A 100 10.79 13.04 -16.81
CA GLU A 100 11.57 12.31 -15.81
C GLU A 100 10.84 12.31 -14.47
N PHE A 101 11.09 11.31 -13.62
CA PHE A 101 10.46 11.28 -12.29
C PHE A 101 10.81 12.49 -11.43
N LYS A 102 11.99 13.08 -11.63
CA LYS A 102 12.41 14.30 -10.93
C LYS A 102 11.56 15.52 -11.25
N ASP A 103 10.88 15.54 -12.40
CA ASP A 103 9.99 16.63 -12.78
C ASP A 103 8.78 16.72 -11.83
N THR A 104 8.42 15.60 -11.20
CA THR A 104 7.32 15.51 -10.20
C THR A 104 7.65 16.18 -8.87
N TRP A 105 8.92 16.51 -8.62
CA TRP A 105 9.37 17.06 -7.33
C TRP A 105 8.98 18.53 -7.17
N LYS A 106 9.01 19.29 -8.27
CA LYS A 106 8.89 20.75 -8.28
C LYS A 106 7.61 21.25 -7.62
N GLU A 107 6.48 20.55 -7.80
CA GLU A 107 5.20 20.94 -7.22
C GLU A 107 5.22 20.91 -5.68
N PHE A 108 6.07 20.09 -5.07
CA PHE A 108 6.11 19.86 -3.62
C PHE A 108 7.43 20.29 -2.97
N GLU A 109 8.32 20.97 -3.71
CA GLU A 109 9.71 21.23 -3.27
C GLU A 109 9.79 21.99 -1.94
N GLU A 110 8.83 22.87 -1.66
CA GLU A 110 8.73 23.61 -0.38
C GLU A 110 8.54 22.67 0.83
N SER A 111 8.04 21.45 0.61
CA SER A 111 7.84 20.45 1.67
C SER A 111 9.08 19.58 1.92
N GLU A 112 10.11 19.62 1.05
CA GLU A 112 11.24 18.69 1.11
C GLU A 112 11.97 18.72 2.45
N GLU A 113 12.21 19.92 2.99
CA GLU A 113 12.93 20.07 4.25
C GLU A 113 12.13 19.54 5.44
N ARG A 114 10.83 19.87 5.50
CA ARG A 114 9.94 19.47 6.59
C ARG A 114 9.71 17.96 6.59
N GLU A 115 9.43 17.39 5.43
CA GLU A 115 9.14 15.96 5.27
C GLU A 115 10.40 15.10 5.20
N GLY A 116 11.57 15.72 5.05
CA GLY A 116 12.87 15.06 5.05
C GLY A 116 12.97 14.00 3.96
N TRP A 117 12.65 14.35 2.71
CA TRP A 117 12.58 13.40 1.60
C TRP A 117 13.81 12.52 1.48
N TYR A 118 13.59 11.28 1.04
CA TYR A 118 14.66 10.31 0.81
C TYR A 118 15.73 10.87 -0.15
N LYS A 119 16.99 10.69 0.23
CA LYS A 119 18.20 11.10 -0.49
C LYS A 119 19.26 9.98 -0.57
N GLY A 120 18.84 8.74 -0.32
CA GLY A 120 19.71 7.57 -0.45
C GLY A 120 19.78 7.05 -1.88
N GLU A 121 20.31 5.86 -2.08
CA GLU A 121 20.56 5.28 -3.40
C GLU A 121 19.32 5.30 -4.32
N GLY A 122 19.46 5.81 -5.53
CA GLY A 122 18.43 5.81 -6.56
C GLY A 122 17.37 6.90 -6.41
N PHE A 123 17.51 7.81 -5.44
CA PHE A 123 16.56 8.91 -5.25
C PHE A 123 16.48 9.84 -6.46
N GLU A 124 17.55 9.95 -7.26
CA GLU A 124 17.64 10.78 -8.45
C GLU A 124 16.63 10.39 -9.53
N ASP A 125 16.19 9.13 -9.47
CA ASP A 125 15.31 8.49 -10.44
C ASP A 125 14.01 7.99 -9.80
N MET A 126 13.53 8.70 -8.78
CA MET A 126 12.39 8.30 -7.96
C MET A 126 11.27 9.32 -8.04
N HIS A 127 10.02 8.86 -8.20
CA HIS A 127 8.84 9.71 -8.15
C HIS A 127 8.74 10.43 -6.79
N VAL A 128 8.22 11.66 -6.75
CA VAL A 128 8.15 12.46 -5.50
C VAL A 128 7.52 11.70 -4.35
N GLN A 129 6.45 10.94 -4.61
CA GLN A 129 5.78 10.15 -3.58
C GLN A 129 6.67 9.04 -2.99
N GLY A 130 7.53 8.39 -3.79
CA GLY A 130 8.50 7.43 -3.26
C GLY A 130 9.53 8.11 -2.34
N ARG A 131 9.97 9.32 -2.71
CA ARG A 131 10.87 10.12 -1.88
C ARG A 131 10.23 10.56 -0.57
N ARG A 132 8.95 10.95 -0.59
CA ARG A 132 8.15 11.31 0.59
C ARG A 132 7.89 10.10 1.50
N TRP A 133 7.57 8.96 0.90
CA TRP A 133 7.26 7.71 1.59
C TRP A 133 8.44 7.18 2.41
N ALA A 134 9.65 7.18 1.84
CA ALA A 134 10.87 6.80 2.56
C ALA A 134 11.58 7.98 3.26
N GLY A 135 10.94 9.15 3.32
CA GLY A 135 11.46 10.34 3.98
C GLY A 135 11.54 10.18 5.50
N LYS A 136 12.31 11.05 6.15
CA LYS A 136 12.41 11.14 7.62
C LYS A 136 11.79 12.46 8.05
N THR A 137 10.50 12.43 8.33
CA THR A 137 9.75 13.64 8.67
C THR A 137 10.31 14.29 9.92
N ARG A 138 10.40 15.62 9.91
CA ARG A 138 10.76 16.41 11.10
C ARG A 138 9.55 16.70 11.98
N ASP A 139 8.35 16.58 11.42
CA ASP A 139 7.11 16.72 12.16
C ASP A 139 6.94 15.50 13.06
N GLN A 140 6.64 15.73 14.34
CA GLN A 140 6.38 14.63 15.27
C GLN A 140 4.98 14.06 15.08
N PHE A 141 3.99 14.91 14.79
CA PHE A 141 2.58 14.53 14.73
C PHE A 141 1.94 14.94 13.41
N ASP A 142 0.97 14.15 12.96
CA ASP A 142 0.09 14.50 11.85
C ASP A 142 -0.97 15.55 12.26
N SER A 143 -1.82 15.95 11.30
CA SER A 143 -2.90 16.92 11.55
C SER A 143 -3.96 16.43 12.54
N ALA A 144 -4.02 15.13 12.83
CA ALA A 144 -4.93 14.51 13.79
C ALA A 144 -4.28 14.33 15.18
N GLY A 145 -3.00 14.70 15.34
CA GLY A 145 -2.26 14.55 16.59
C GLY A 145 -1.70 13.14 16.81
N VAL A 146 -1.60 12.32 15.76
CA VAL A 146 -1.00 10.98 15.79
C VAL A 146 0.48 11.09 15.45
N GLU A 147 1.34 10.42 16.23
CA GLU A 147 2.78 10.46 15.98
C GLU A 147 3.12 9.74 14.68
N PHE A 148 3.93 10.37 13.82
CA PHE A 148 4.33 9.78 12.55
C PHE A 148 5.25 8.57 12.76
N ILE A 149 5.02 7.52 11.99
CA ILE A 149 5.89 6.34 11.97
C ILE A 149 6.92 6.51 10.85
N GLY A 150 7.97 7.28 11.14
CA GLY A 150 9.14 7.45 10.28
C GLY A 150 8.99 8.49 9.16
N SER A 151 7.89 8.48 8.41
CA SER A 151 7.62 9.41 7.31
C SER A 151 6.21 9.99 7.36
N VAL A 152 5.91 10.96 6.48
CA VAL A 152 4.54 11.49 6.32
C VAL A 152 3.52 10.47 5.81
N TYR A 153 3.97 9.26 5.46
CA TYR A 153 3.14 8.12 5.05
C TYR A 153 3.03 7.06 6.15
N ASP A 154 3.66 7.22 7.32
CA ASP A 154 3.77 6.17 8.35
C ASP A 154 4.45 4.89 7.83
N ALA A 155 5.43 5.05 6.93
CA ALA A 155 6.07 3.95 6.22
C ALA A 155 7.02 3.10 7.08
N GLY A 156 7.43 3.59 8.26
CA GLY A 156 8.41 2.90 9.10
C GLY A 156 7.97 1.47 9.45
N SER A 157 6.68 1.25 9.72
CA SER A 157 6.14 -0.07 10.01
C SER A 157 6.22 -1.02 8.80
N THR A 158 6.12 -0.49 7.58
CA THR A 158 6.30 -1.28 6.36
C THR A 158 7.75 -1.77 6.27
N PHE A 159 8.74 -0.89 6.42
CA PHE A 159 10.16 -1.28 6.46
C PHE A 159 10.43 -2.36 7.53
N GLU A 160 9.94 -2.14 8.75
CA GLU A 160 10.08 -3.09 9.85
C GLU A 160 9.45 -4.46 9.55
N SER A 161 8.29 -4.49 8.89
CA SER A 161 7.64 -5.75 8.48
C SER A 161 8.48 -6.57 7.49
N TYR A 162 9.42 -5.93 6.79
CA TYR A 162 10.41 -6.56 5.91
C TYR A 162 11.79 -6.75 6.58
N ASN A 163 11.90 -6.51 7.89
CA ASN A 163 13.13 -6.62 8.68
C ASN A 163 14.26 -5.69 8.24
N VAL A 164 13.92 -4.48 7.80
CA VAL A 164 14.89 -3.46 7.43
C VAL A 164 14.60 -2.15 8.18
N PRO A 165 15.62 -1.34 8.53
CA PRO A 165 15.38 -0.03 9.12
C PRO A 165 14.61 0.90 8.19
N HIS A 166 13.81 1.81 8.76
CA HIS A 166 13.13 2.86 7.99
C HIS A 166 14.08 3.66 7.10
N GLY A 167 13.70 3.81 5.83
CA GLY A 167 14.47 4.56 4.84
C GLY A 167 15.78 3.88 4.41
N SER A 168 15.89 2.56 4.56
CA SER A 168 17.04 1.79 4.02
C SER A 168 16.71 1.22 2.64
N SER A 169 17.68 1.21 1.72
CA SER A 169 17.49 0.64 0.37
C SER A 169 17.56 -0.90 0.34
N GLY A 170 17.74 -1.55 1.49
CA GLY A 170 17.81 -3.02 1.61
C GLY A 170 19.05 -3.67 0.98
N LYS A 171 19.97 -2.89 0.39
CA LYS A 171 21.27 -3.36 -0.10
C LYS A 171 22.33 -3.15 0.99
N ASN A 172 22.75 -4.24 1.62
CA ASN A 172 24.04 -4.32 2.34
C ASN A 172 25.10 -4.89 1.40
#